data_AF-A0A7X8M4V8-F1
#
_entry.id   AF-A0A7X8M4V8-F1
#
_cell.length_a   1.000
_cell.length_b   1.000
_cell.length_c   1.000
_cell.angle_alpha   90.00
_cell.angle_beta   90.00
_cell.angle_gamma   90.00
#
_symmetry.space_group_name_H-M   'P 1'
#
loop_
_entity.id
_entity.type
_entity.pdbx_description
1 polymer ?
#
loop_
_entity_poly.entity_id
_entity_poly.type
_entity_poly.pdbx_seq_one_letter_code
_entity_poly.pdbx_strand_id
1 'polypeptide(L)'
;MKMRAEQTYPERRNRASMTKDFVRAVKKYPSLVITIGVILLIAAVFNRFVPVMAMLIGIINITGGNFFDSILAVLQMLTDLQNIPLTLLGVAAVAVLVSTAVGLLLPGYLLAASDGLEKGPKKKGLFRKGIRKYFLRFFHMTIRVVLLAVLLLVFLLVSTVPGIVMTRVALSSSPKLLIVAIFIDIVTVAMCFASLSFFSIYTYMWYLASLVTDNRPFSLGKQLADRRFWKILPVLLLFDIILAGGFLAIFMIGSQLIRYAAGWLFGTAFFTALALYLVKFFKDSFN
;
A
#
# COMPACT_ATOMS: atom_id res chain seq x y z
N MET A 1 -46.52 -15.05 -5.44
CA MET A 1 -47.23 -15.13 -4.15
C MET A 1 -46.23 -15.70 -3.15
N LYS A 2 -45.58 -14.99 -2.21
CA LYS A 2 -45.74 -13.70 -1.54
C LYS A 2 -44.38 -12.98 -1.56
N MET A 3 -44.34 -11.75 -2.06
CA MET A 3 -43.26 -10.82 -1.79
C MET A 3 -43.40 -10.31 -0.34
N ARG A 4 -42.32 -10.38 0.44
CA ARG A 4 -42.03 -9.68 1.71
C ARG A 4 -40.63 -10.15 2.13
N ALA A 5 -39.66 -9.31 2.47
CA ALA A 5 -39.61 -7.86 2.60
C ALA A 5 -38.15 -7.45 2.33
N GLU A 6 -37.96 -6.25 1.78
CA GLU A 6 -36.69 -5.53 1.85
C GLU A 6 -36.21 -5.50 3.30
N GLN A 7 -35.19 -6.30 3.60
CA GLN A 7 -34.38 -6.09 4.79
C GLN A 7 -33.25 -5.14 4.41
N THR A 8 -33.54 -3.85 4.52
CA THR A 8 -32.56 -2.80 4.68
C THR A 8 -31.78 -3.09 5.97
N TYR A 9 -30.72 -3.89 5.86
CA TYR A 9 -29.88 -4.23 7.00
C TYR A 9 -29.07 -3.00 7.44
N PRO A 10 -29.13 -2.61 8.73
CA PRO A 10 -28.56 -1.35 9.19
C PRO A 10 -27.03 -1.44 9.32
N GLU A 11 -26.32 -0.55 8.63
CA GLU A 11 -24.85 -0.40 8.63
C GLU A 11 -24.20 -0.22 10.03
N ARG A 12 -24.99 0.02 11.09
CA ARG A 12 -24.48 0.22 12.46
C ARG A 12 -24.08 -1.06 13.21
N ARG A 13 -24.40 -2.26 12.72
CA ARG A 13 -24.03 -3.53 13.40
C ARG A 13 -22.56 -3.94 13.22
N ASN A 14 -21.77 -3.23 12.42
CA ASN A 14 -20.52 -3.74 11.85
C ASN A 14 -19.19 -3.28 12.49
N ARG A 15 -19.12 -2.16 13.25
CA ARG A 15 -17.82 -1.71 13.82
C ARG A 15 -17.41 -2.42 15.10
N ALA A 16 -18.35 -2.58 16.05
CA ALA A 16 -18.07 -3.24 17.33
C ALA A 16 -17.87 -4.76 17.20
N SER A 17 -18.38 -5.38 16.12
CA SER A 17 -18.08 -6.78 15.78
C SER A 17 -16.68 -6.91 15.17
N MET A 18 -16.26 -5.96 14.33
CA MET A 18 -14.97 -5.99 13.63
C MET A 18 -13.77 -5.88 14.58
N THR A 19 -13.80 -4.96 15.55
CA THR A 19 -12.72 -4.85 16.55
C THR A 19 -12.62 -6.10 17.41
N LYS A 20 -13.76 -6.68 17.81
CA LYS A 20 -13.81 -7.96 18.55
C LYS A 20 -13.23 -9.12 17.72
N ASP A 21 -13.53 -9.17 16.43
CA ASP A 21 -12.98 -10.18 15.52
C ASP A 21 -11.47 -10.01 15.34
N PHE A 22 -10.96 -8.77 15.25
CA PHE A 22 -9.52 -8.52 15.13
C PHE A 22 -8.76 -8.89 16.41
N VAL A 23 -9.27 -8.49 17.57
CA VAL A 23 -8.69 -8.87 18.87
C VAL A 23 -8.71 -10.40 19.02
N ARG A 24 -9.78 -11.07 18.60
CA ARG A 24 -9.85 -12.54 18.60
C ARG A 24 -8.80 -13.14 17.67
N ALA A 25 -8.65 -12.62 16.45
CA ALA A 25 -7.67 -13.09 15.48
C ALA A 25 -6.23 -12.95 16.01
N VAL A 26 -5.91 -11.80 16.63
CA VAL A 26 -4.59 -11.55 17.25
C VAL A 26 -4.36 -12.44 18.46
N LYS A 27 -5.37 -12.67 19.32
CA LYS A 27 -5.25 -13.62 20.44
C LYS A 27 -5.01 -15.06 19.96
N LYS A 28 -5.66 -15.46 18.87
CA LYS A 28 -5.51 -16.80 18.27
C LYS A 28 -4.13 -16.95 17.58
N TYR A 29 -3.69 -15.90 16.89
CA TYR A 29 -2.40 -15.83 16.19
C TYR A 29 -1.61 -14.57 16.54
N PRO A 30 -0.90 -14.56 17.69
CA PRO A 30 -0.01 -13.45 18.05
C PRO A 30 1.09 -13.19 17.02
N SER A 31 1.42 -14.22 16.23
CA SER A 31 2.35 -14.13 15.10
C SER A 31 1.98 -13.04 14.09
N LEU A 32 0.70 -12.66 13.95
CA LEU A 32 0.29 -11.58 13.05
C LEU A 32 0.95 -10.25 13.46
N VAL A 33 0.81 -9.87 14.73
CA VAL A 33 1.42 -8.65 15.26
C VAL A 33 2.95 -8.77 15.28
N ILE A 34 3.48 -9.93 15.68
CA ILE A 34 4.92 -10.14 15.77
C ILE A 34 5.59 -10.02 14.40
N THR A 35 5.03 -10.62 13.35
CA THR A 35 5.62 -10.55 12.00
C THR A 35 5.70 -9.11 11.51
N ILE A 36 4.63 -8.33 11.62
CA ILE A 36 4.63 -6.92 11.22
C ILE A 36 5.56 -6.10 12.11
N GLY A 37 5.53 -6.32 13.42
CA GLY A 37 6.40 -5.64 14.37
C GLY A 37 7.88 -5.87 14.07
N VAL A 38 8.28 -7.10 13.75
CA VAL A 38 9.66 -7.40 13.36
C VAL A 38 10.03 -6.72 12.04
N ILE A 39 9.15 -6.75 11.03
CA ILE A 39 9.39 -6.07 9.75
C ILE A 39 9.60 -4.57 9.95
N LEU A 40 8.72 -3.93 10.73
CA LEU A 40 8.80 -2.51 11.01
C LEU A 40 9.99 -2.15 11.89
N LEU A 41 10.39 -3.04 12.81
CA LEU A 41 11.60 -2.86 13.60
C LEU A 41 12.83 -2.87 12.70
N ILE A 42 12.93 -3.86 11.80
CA ILE A 42 14.00 -3.93 10.79
C ILE A 42 13.99 -2.67 9.92
N ALA A 43 12.82 -2.23 9.45
CA ALA A 43 12.69 -1.01 8.66
C ALA A 43 13.14 0.24 9.45
N ALA A 44 12.78 0.35 10.74
CA ALA A 44 13.20 1.46 11.58
C ALA A 44 14.71 1.46 11.85
N VAL A 45 15.30 0.28 12.10
CA VAL A 45 16.75 0.11 12.25
C VAL A 45 17.46 0.47 10.95
N PHE A 46 16.97 -0.02 9.80
CA PHE A 46 17.52 0.31 8.49
C PHE A 46 17.46 1.81 8.23
N ASN A 47 16.32 2.45 8.49
CA ASN A 47 16.15 3.91 8.33
C ASN A 47 17.05 4.72 9.28
N ARG A 48 17.52 4.14 10.39
CA ARG A 48 18.53 4.80 11.24
C ARG A 48 19.92 4.79 10.62
N PHE A 49 20.29 3.73 9.89
CA PHE A 49 21.60 3.61 9.24
C PHE A 49 21.65 4.24 7.86
N VAL A 50 20.56 4.12 7.11
CA VAL A 50 20.36 4.73 5.79
C VAL A 50 19.15 5.65 5.92
N PRO A 51 19.34 6.88 6.44
CA PRO A 51 18.23 7.81 6.64
C PRO A 51 17.78 8.39 5.29
N VAL A 52 17.09 7.59 4.49
CA VAL A 52 16.65 7.93 3.13
C VAL A 52 15.91 9.25 3.11
N MET A 53 15.04 9.50 4.08
CA MET A 53 14.31 10.77 4.19
C MET A 53 15.22 11.96 4.53
N ALA A 54 16.23 11.78 5.39
CA ALA A 54 17.20 12.84 5.68
C ALA A 54 18.14 13.07 4.50
N MET A 55 18.45 12.02 3.73
CA MET A 55 19.19 12.15 2.47
C MET A 55 18.36 12.89 1.42
N LEU A 56 17.08 12.56 1.25
CA LEU A 56 16.19 13.27 0.32
C LEU A 56 16.03 14.75 0.70
N ILE A 57 15.73 15.04 1.97
CA ILE A 57 15.63 16.42 2.47
C ILE A 57 16.98 17.14 2.38
N GLY A 58 18.07 16.44 2.69
CA GLY A 58 19.43 16.95 2.56
C GLY A 58 19.80 17.28 1.12
N ILE A 59 19.46 16.43 0.16
CA ILE A 59 19.67 16.66 -1.27
C ILE A 59 18.86 17.87 -1.74
N ILE A 60 17.59 17.98 -1.34
CA ILE A 60 16.74 19.14 -1.67
C ILE A 60 17.34 20.43 -1.10
N ASN A 61 17.82 20.40 0.15
CA ASN A 61 18.41 21.57 0.80
C ASN A 61 19.81 21.94 0.25
N ILE A 62 20.63 20.96 -0.14
CA ILE A 62 22.00 21.18 -0.66
C ILE A 62 21.97 21.65 -2.12
N THR A 63 21.05 21.13 -2.93
CA THR A 63 20.96 21.52 -4.34
C THR A 63 20.35 22.91 -4.53
N GLY A 64 19.71 23.48 -3.50
CA GLY A 64 18.98 24.75 -3.59
C GLY A 64 17.85 24.71 -4.63
N GLY A 65 17.54 23.52 -5.16
CA GLY A 65 16.61 23.30 -6.25
C GLY A 65 15.17 23.29 -5.74
N ASN A 66 14.24 23.79 -6.56
CA ASN A 66 12.83 23.70 -6.19
C ASN A 66 12.40 22.22 -6.16
N PHE A 67 11.41 21.89 -5.34
CA PHE A 67 10.79 20.55 -5.30
C PHE A 67 10.44 20.02 -6.70
N PHE A 68 9.99 20.91 -7.59
CA PHE A 68 9.71 20.63 -8.99
C PHE A 68 10.93 20.19 -9.78
N ASP A 69 12.08 20.84 -9.58
CA ASP A 69 13.33 20.49 -10.25
C ASP A 69 13.84 19.11 -9.78
N SER A 70 13.55 18.73 -8.53
CA SER A 70 13.86 17.38 -8.02
C SER A 70 13.02 16.28 -8.68
N ILE A 71 11.72 16.53 -8.89
CA ILE A 71 10.85 15.60 -9.64
C ILE A 71 11.36 15.44 -11.08
N LEU A 72 11.70 16.56 -11.73
CA LEU A 72 12.24 16.54 -13.09
C LEU A 72 13.58 15.80 -13.18
N ALA A 73 14.47 15.99 -12.20
CA ALA A 73 15.74 15.27 -12.13
C ALA A 73 15.56 13.76 -11.95
N VAL A 74 14.62 13.33 -11.09
CA VAL A 74 14.29 11.90 -10.95
C VAL A 74 13.70 11.34 -12.24
N LEU A 75 12.81 12.08 -12.90
CA LEU A 75 12.24 11.67 -14.20
C LEU A 75 13.37 11.51 -15.23
N GLN A 76 14.25 12.50 -15.36
CA GLN A 76 15.40 12.44 -16.26
C GLN A 76 16.30 11.24 -15.96
N MET A 77 16.64 10.99 -14.69
CA MET A 77 17.44 9.83 -14.29
C MET A 77 16.79 8.51 -14.70
N LEU A 78 15.46 8.40 -14.62
CA LEU A 78 14.71 7.20 -14.97
C LEU A 78 14.51 7.01 -16.49
N THR A 79 14.49 8.09 -17.27
CA THR A 79 14.19 8.05 -18.72
C THR A 79 15.42 8.22 -19.62
N ASP A 80 16.54 8.70 -19.09
CA ASP A 80 17.76 8.93 -19.88
C ASP A 80 18.37 7.60 -20.35
N LEU A 81 18.59 7.50 -21.67
CA LEU A 81 19.03 6.29 -22.38
C LEU A 81 20.34 5.72 -21.80
N GLN A 82 21.24 6.59 -21.33
CA GLN A 82 22.51 6.18 -20.72
C GLN A 82 22.31 5.51 -19.35
N ASN A 83 21.28 5.91 -18.61
CA ASN A 83 20.98 5.38 -17.27
C ASN A 83 20.01 4.19 -17.30
N ILE A 84 19.43 3.85 -18.46
CA ILE A 84 18.48 2.72 -18.60
C ILE A 84 19.09 1.39 -18.12
N PRO A 85 20.31 0.98 -18.50
CA PRO A 85 20.87 -0.30 -18.03
C PRO A 85 21.01 -0.36 -16.51
N LEU A 86 21.49 0.72 -15.89
CA LEU A 86 21.66 0.80 -14.44
C LEU A 86 20.30 0.80 -13.72
N THR A 87 19.32 1.55 -14.25
CA THR A 87 17.96 1.59 -13.73
C THR A 87 17.29 0.22 -13.81
N LEU A 88 17.41 -0.49 -14.94
CA LEU A 88 16.88 -1.83 -15.11
C LEU A 88 17.53 -2.84 -14.15
N LEU A 89 18.85 -2.77 -13.96
CA LEU A 89 19.57 -3.60 -12.99
C LEU A 89 19.07 -3.33 -11.57
N GLY A 90 18.90 -2.06 -11.20
CA GLY A 90 18.37 -1.65 -9.89
C GLY A 90 16.94 -2.15 -9.67
N VAL A 91 16.07 -2.00 -10.67
CA VAL A 91 14.69 -2.52 -10.64
C VAL A 91 14.68 -4.04 -10.50
N ALA A 92 15.53 -4.75 -11.23
CA ALA A 92 15.64 -6.21 -11.14
C ALA A 92 16.09 -6.65 -9.73
N ALA A 93 17.11 -5.98 -9.16
CA ALA A 93 17.59 -6.27 -7.82
C ALA A 93 16.48 -6.03 -6.76
N VAL A 94 15.79 -4.89 -6.83
CA VAL A 94 14.66 -4.59 -5.93
C VAL A 94 13.54 -5.61 -6.12
N ALA A 95 13.20 -5.96 -7.36
CA ALA A 95 12.16 -6.95 -7.65
C ALA A 95 12.49 -8.31 -7.04
N VAL A 96 13.72 -8.80 -7.16
CA VAL A 96 14.14 -10.08 -6.57
C VAL A 96 14.10 -10.02 -5.04
N LEU A 97 14.62 -8.95 -4.43
CA LEU A 97 14.64 -8.79 -2.97
C LEU A 97 13.22 -8.72 -2.39
N VAL A 98 12.38 -7.84 -2.93
CA VAL A 98 11.00 -7.66 -2.48
C VAL A 98 10.18 -8.93 -2.72
N SER A 99 10.35 -9.58 -3.88
CA SER A 99 9.61 -10.81 -4.19
C SER A 99 10.01 -11.98 -3.29
N THR A 100 11.28 -12.06 -2.90
CA THR A 100 11.75 -13.06 -1.93
C THR A 100 11.12 -12.81 -0.56
N ALA A 101 11.15 -11.56 -0.07
CA ALA A 101 10.56 -11.18 1.21
C ALA A 101 9.05 -11.44 1.23
N VAL A 102 8.32 -11.01 0.20
CA VAL A 102 6.88 -11.21 0.09
C VAL A 102 6.53 -12.69 -0.06
N GLY A 103 7.27 -13.44 -0.88
CA GLY A 103 7.07 -14.88 -1.06
C GLY A 103 7.23 -15.68 0.23
N LEU A 104 8.16 -15.28 1.11
CA LEU A 104 8.40 -15.94 2.40
C LEU A 104 7.40 -15.52 3.48
N LEU A 105 7.00 -14.25 3.52
CA LEU A 105 6.24 -13.70 4.65
C LEU A 105 4.73 -13.68 4.38
N LEU A 106 4.32 -13.19 3.22
CA LEU A 106 2.94 -12.84 2.94
C LEU A 106 1.98 -14.05 2.85
N PRO A 107 2.29 -15.18 2.18
CA PRO A 107 1.35 -16.29 2.11
C PRO A 107 1.08 -16.93 3.48
N GLY A 108 2.11 -17.08 4.30
CA GLY A 108 1.96 -17.58 5.68
C GLY A 108 1.15 -16.64 6.56
N TYR A 109 1.41 -15.33 6.43
CA TYR A 109 0.70 -14.28 7.14
C TYR A 109 -0.80 -14.26 6.79
N LEU A 110 -1.14 -14.26 5.50
CA LEU A 110 -2.53 -14.19 5.06
C LEU A 110 -3.34 -15.44 5.41
N LEU A 111 -2.72 -16.63 5.40
CA LEU A 111 -3.37 -17.85 5.90
C LEU A 111 -3.66 -17.78 7.40
N ALA A 112 -2.72 -17.28 8.20
CA ALA A 112 -2.93 -17.08 9.63
C ALA A 112 -4.01 -16.02 9.90
N ALA A 113 -4.05 -14.95 9.11
CA ALA A 113 -5.08 -13.91 9.19
C ALA A 113 -6.46 -14.47 8.85
N SER A 114 -6.56 -15.27 7.78
CA SER A 114 -7.83 -15.88 7.35
C SER A 114 -8.39 -16.87 8.39
N ASP A 115 -7.54 -17.74 8.95
CA ASP A 115 -7.94 -18.67 10.02
C ASP A 115 -8.18 -17.95 11.36
N GLY A 116 -7.48 -16.85 11.61
CA GLY A 116 -7.65 -15.99 12.78
C GLY A 116 -9.06 -15.39 12.86
N LEU A 117 -9.63 -15.06 11.69
CA LEU A 117 -10.98 -14.53 11.56
C LEU A 117 -12.08 -15.62 11.60
N GLU A 118 -11.72 -16.89 11.44
CA GLU A 118 -12.66 -18.03 11.54
C GLU A 118 -12.93 -18.44 12.98
N LYS A 119 -14.18 -18.83 13.25
CA LYS A 119 -14.57 -19.47 14.51
C LYS A 119 -14.04 -20.90 14.50
N GLY A 120 -13.19 -21.25 15.46
CA GLY A 120 -12.66 -22.60 15.61
C GLY A 120 -11.25 -22.63 16.22
N PRO A 121 -10.74 -23.84 16.54
CA PRO A 121 -9.42 -24.01 17.14
C PRO A 121 -8.30 -23.55 16.20
N LYS A 122 -7.13 -23.25 16.78
CA LYS A 122 -5.94 -22.83 16.05
C LYS A 122 -5.39 -23.97 15.20
N LYS A 123 -5.30 -23.79 13.88
CA LYS A 123 -4.59 -24.71 12.99
C LYS A 123 -3.08 -24.51 13.14
N LYS A 124 -2.37 -25.58 13.50
CA LYS A 124 -0.89 -25.55 13.65
C LYS A 124 -0.22 -25.57 12.27
N GLY A 125 0.95 -24.92 12.16
CA GLY A 125 1.81 -25.01 10.97
C GLY A 125 1.36 -24.23 9.73
N LEU A 126 0.38 -23.32 9.84
CA LEU A 126 -0.14 -22.55 8.71
C LEU A 126 0.94 -21.73 7.98
N PHE A 127 1.87 -21.13 8.72
CA PHE A 127 2.97 -20.35 8.12
C PHE A 127 3.86 -21.22 7.22
N ARG A 128 4.35 -22.36 7.73
CA ARG A 128 5.17 -23.30 6.96
C ARG A 128 4.41 -23.89 5.77
N LYS A 129 3.12 -24.20 5.96
CA LYS A 129 2.24 -24.66 4.88
C LYS A 129 2.07 -23.60 3.80
N GLY A 130 1.91 -22.33 4.20
CA GLY A 130 1.80 -21.18 3.31
C GLY A 130 3.02 -21.01 2.44
N ILE A 131 4.22 -20.99 3.04
CA ILE A 131 5.48 -20.86 2.31
C ILE A 131 5.64 -22.03 1.34
N ARG A 132 5.54 -23.28 1.81
CA ARG A 132 5.78 -24.45 0.96
C ARG A 132 4.81 -24.52 -0.24
N LYS A 133 3.55 -24.13 -0.05
CA LYS A 133 2.53 -24.24 -1.10
C LYS A 133 2.51 -23.04 -2.04
N TYR A 134 2.73 -21.82 -1.53
CA TYR A 134 2.46 -20.59 -2.27
C TYR A 134 3.71 -19.73 -2.55
N PHE A 135 4.91 -20.09 -2.07
CA PHE A 135 6.13 -19.29 -2.24
C PHE A 135 6.38 -18.89 -3.69
N LEU A 136 6.51 -19.86 -4.62
CA LEU A 136 6.79 -19.56 -6.02
C LEU A 136 5.69 -18.72 -6.66
N ARG A 137 4.43 -18.95 -6.31
CA ARG A 137 3.30 -18.19 -6.83
C ARG A 137 3.39 -16.72 -6.39
N PHE A 138 3.59 -16.48 -5.09
CA PHE A 138 3.72 -15.14 -4.56
C PHE A 138 4.99 -14.46 -5.09
N PHE A 139 6.10 -15.17 -5.20
CA PHE A 139 7.34 -14.66 -5.78
C PHE A 139 7.14 -14.12 -7.22
N HIS A 140 6.60 -14.93 -8.12
CA HIS A 140 6.36 -14.51 -9.51
C HIS A 140 5.32 -13.38 -9.60
N MET A 141 4.30 -13.44 -8.74
CA MET A 141 3.29 -12.40 -8.66
C MET A 141 3.90 -11.08 -8.20
N THR A 142 4.77 -11.09 -7.19
CA THR A 142 5.43 -9.89 -6.68
C THR A 142 6.38 -9.29 -7.70
N ILE A 143 7.10 -10.09 -8.49
CA ILE A 143 7.92 -9.57 -9.60
C ILE A 143 7.05 -8.73 -10.54
N ARG A 144 5.90 -9.26 -10.96
CA ARG A 144 4.96 -8.55 -11.84
C ARG A 144 4.43 -7.28 -11.18
N VAL A 145 4.07 -7.35 -9.90
CA VAL A 145 3.58 -6.19 -9.14
C VAL A 145 4.65 -5.12 -9.03
N VAL A 146 5.91 -5.47 -8.78
CA VAL A 146 7.02 -4.50 -8.71
C VAL A 146 7.26 -3.85 -10.07
N LEU A 147 7.28 -4.64 -11.16
CA LEU A 147 7.41 -4.09 -12.51
C LEU A 147 6.26 -3.14 -12.85
N LEU A 148 5.01 -3.53 -12.54
CA LEU A 148 3.85 -2.66 -12.74
C LEU A 148 3.90 -1.41 -11.84
N ALA A 149 4.43 -1.52 -10.61
CA ALA A 149 4.60 -0.37 -9.72
C ALA A 149 5.63 0.62 -10.27
N VAL A 150 6.73 0.13 -10.86
CA VAL A 150 7.75 0.98 -11.50
C VAL A 150 7.17 1.66 -12.74
N LEU A 151 6.44 0.92 -13.59
CA LEU A 151 5.76 1.50 -14.75
C LEU A 151 4.74 2.55 -14.33
N LEU A 152 3.96 2.27 -13.28
CA LEU A 152 3.02 3.22 -12.69
C LEU A 152 3.73 4.46 -12.17
N LEU A 153 4.87 4.31 -11.48
CA LEU A 153 5.66 5.43 -10.97
C LEU A 153 6.12 6.34 -12.11
N VAL A 154 6.68 5.77 -13.19
CA VAL A 154 7.08 6.54 -14.38
C VAL A 154 5.88 7.26 -14.98
N PHE A 155 4.75 6.57 -15.13
CA PHE A 155 3.52 7.16 -15.63
C PHE A 155 3.03 8.34 -14.78
N LEU A 156 3.06 8.21 -13.45
CA LEU A 156 2.68 9.26 -12.53
C LEU A 156 3.63 10.46 -12.62
N LEU A 157 4.95 10.22 -12.71
CA LEU A 157 5.95 11.28 -12.88
C LEU A 157 5.79 12.03 -14.21
N VAL A 158 5.46 11.32 -15.29
CA VAL A 158 5.20 11.96 -16.59
C VAL A 158 3.89 12.77 -16.55
N SER A 159 2.86 12.24 -15.87
CA SER A 159 1.56 12.91 -15.72
C SER A 159 1.64 14.21 -14.90
N THR A 160 2.63 14.35 -14.01
CA THR A 160 2.82 15.60 -13.25
C THR A 160 3.53 16.70 -14.05
N VAL A 161 4.24 16.38 -15.15
CA VAL A 161 5.00 17.37 -15.93
C VAL A 161 4.15 18.56 -16.38
N PRO A 162 2.95 18.39 -16.98
CA PRO A 162 2.14 19.53 -17.42
C PRO A 162 1.73 20.45 -16.27
N GLY A 163 1.35 19.89 -15.11
CA GLY A 163 1.01 20.67 -13.92
C GLY A 163 2.19 21.47 -13.41
N ILE A 164 3.36 20.84 -13.30
CA ILE A 164 4.61 21.48 -12.88
C ILE A 164 4.97 22.67 -13.78
N VAL A 165 4.93 22.47 -15.10
CA VAL A 165 5.28 23.52 -16.07
C VAL A 165 4.32 24.69 -15.98
N MET A 166 3.02 24.42 -15.93
CA MET A 166 1.99 25.46 -15.89
C MET A 166 2.02 26.25 -14.58
N THR A 167 2.21 25.57 -13.45
CA THR A 167 2.34 26.21 -12.14
C THR A 167 3.60 27.06 -12.05
N ARG A 168 4.72 26.62 -12.63
CA ARG A 168 5.94 27.44 -12.71
C ARG A 168 5.72 28.73 -13.52
N VAL A 169 5.11 28.62 -14.70
CA VAL A 169 4.84 29.79 -15.58
C VAL A 169 3.84 30.76 -14.94
N ALA A 170 2.81 30.24 -14.27
CA ALA A 170 1.83 31.07 -13.56
C ALA A 170 2.45 31.87 -12.41
N LEU A 171 3.41 31.27 -11.68
CA LEU A 171 4.12 31.93 -10.58
C LEU A 171 5.19 32.92 -11.06
N SER A 172 5.88 32.64 -12.17
CA SER A 172 7.02 33.45 -12.62
C SER A 172 6.66 34.59 -13.58
N SER A 173 5.72 34.36 -14.49
CA SER A 173 5.66 35.16 -15.73
C SER A 173 4.26 35.67 -16.06
N SER A 174 3.19 35.00 -15.62
CA SER A 174 1.83 35.42 -15.94
C SER A 174 0.81 34.92 -14.91
N PRO A 175 0.52 35.72 -13.86
CA PRO A 175 -0.49 35.38 -12.85
C PRO A 175 -1.89 35.16 -13.43
N LYS A 176 -2.16 35.69 -14.63
CA LYS A 176 -3.41 35.44 -15.38
C LYS A 176 -3.62 33.96 -15.72
N LEU A 177 -2.55 33.16 -15.76
CA LEU A 177 -2.60 31.72 -16.02
C LEU A 177 -2.83 30.88 -14.76
N LEU A 178 -2.95 31.50 -13.58
CA LEU A 178 -3.08 30.80 -12.30
C LEU A 178 -4.35 29.92 -12.26
N ILE A 179 -5.48 30.38 -12.82
CA ILE A 179 -6.71 29.59 -12.91
C ILE A 179 -6.49 28.32 -13.76
N VAL A 180 -5.76 28.46 -14.87
CA VAL A 180 -5.44 27.33 -15.76
C VAL A 180 -4.50 26.35 -15.07
N ALA A 181 -3.49 26.84 -14.35
CA ALA A 181 -2.58 26.01 -13.57
C ALA A 181 -3.31 25.21 -12.47
N ILE A 182 -4.20 25.87 -11.70
CA ILE A 182 -5.03 25.18 -10.70
C ILE A 182 -5.87 24.07 -11.34
N PHE A 183 -6.50 24.34 -12.47
CA PHE A 183 -7.31 23.33 -13.16
C PHE A 183 -6.48 22.12 -13.57
N ILE A 184 -5.31 22.33 -14.17
CA ILE A 184 -4.41 21.25 -14.58
C ILE A 184 -3.93 20.46 -13.36
N ASP A 185 -3.56 21.13 -12.28
CA ASP A 185 -3.13 20.48 -11.04
C ASP A 185 -4.23 19.63 -10.43
N ILE A 186 -5.49 20.10 -10.43
CA ILE A 186 -6.65 19.30 -9.96
C ILE A 186 -6.79 18.02 -10.81
N VAL A 187 -6.69 18.13 -12.13
CA VAL A 187 -6.78 16.98 -13.03
C VAL A 187 -5.63 16.00 -12.79
N THR A 188 -4.39 16.50 -12.65
CA THR A 188 -3.22 15.68 -12.32
C THR A 188 -3.40 14.95 -10.99
N VAL A 189 -3.85 15.64 -9.93
CA VAL A 189 -4.11 15.02 -8.62
C VAL A 189 -5.19 13.94 -8.72
N ALA A 190 -6.29 14.20 -9.44
CA ALA A 190 -7.35 13.22 -9.64
C ALA A 190 -6.85 11.97 -10.38
N MET A 191 -6.02 12.16 -11.41
CA MET A 191 -5.41 11.08 -12.18
C MET A 191 -4.44 10.26 -11.33
N CYS A 192 -3.60 10.90 -10.53
CA CYS A 192 -2.70 10.23 -9.58
C CYS A 192 -3.48 9.41 -8.57
N PHE A 193 -4.52 10.01 -7.96
CA PHE A 193 -5.38 9.37 -6.99
C PHE A 193 -6.08 8.14 -7.58
N ALA A 194 -6.68 8.28 -8.76
CA ALA A 194 -7.36 7.18 -9.43
C ALA A 194 -6.38 6.04 -9.72
N SER A 195 -5.23 6.35 -10.32
CA SER A 195 -4.22 5.35 -10.72
C SER A 195 -3.69 4.56 -9.52
N LEU A 196 -3.37 5.23 -8.40
CA LEU A 196 -2.94 4.59 -7.16
C LEU A 196 -4.04 3.74 -6.52
N SER A 197 -5.29 4.22 -6.56
CA SER A 197 -6.45 3.50 -6.03
C SER A 197 -6.73 2.21 -6.81
N PHE A 198 -6.75 2.29 -8.15
CA PHE A 198 -6.87 1.11 -9.02
C PHE A 198 -5.72 0.14 -8.78
N PHE A 199 -4.47 0.62 -8.77
CA PHE A 199 -3.33 -0.26 -8.58
C PHE A 199 -3.35 -0.99 -7.22
N SER A 200 -3.62 -0.27 -6.14
CA SER A 200 -3.63 -0.83 -4.78
C SER A 200 -4.75 -1.85 -4.58
N ILE A 201 -6.00 -1.50 -4.92
CA ILE A 201 -7.16 -2.38 -4.72
C ILE A 201 -7.01 -3.67 -5.53
N TYR A 202 -6.62 -3.59 -6.80
CA TYR A 202 -6.47 -4.77 -7.66
C TYR A 202 -5.33 -5.66 -7.18
N THR A 203 -4.22 -5.07 -6.73
CA THR A 203 -3.09 -5.81 -6.16
C THR A 203 -3.50 -6.53 -4.87
N TYR A 204 -4.19 -5.87 -3.95
CA TYR A 204 -4.68 -6.49 -2.71
C TYR A 204 -5.62 -7.66 -2.99
N MET A 205 -6.61 -7.46 -3.87
CA MET A 205 -7.56 -8.53 -4.22
C MET A 205 -6.88 -9.69 -4.95
N TRP A 206 -5.89 -9.40 -5.80
CA TRP A 206 -5.12 -10.45 -6.49
C TRP A 206 -4.33 -11.31 -5.49
N TYR A 207 -3.67 -10.70 -4.49
CA TYR A 207 -2.92 -11.46 -3.48
C TYR A 207 -3.85 -12.36 -2.66
N LEU A 208 -5.02 -11.87 -2.27
CA LEU A 208 -6.01 -12.65 -1.52
C LEU A 208 -6.63 -13.77 -2.36
N ALA A 209 -6.95 -13.49 -3.62
CA ALA A 209 -7.47 -14.48 -4.57
C ALA A 209 -6.50 -15.63 -4.83
N SER A 210 -5.19 -15.35 -4.80
CA SER A 210 -4.14 -16.36 -5.00
C SER A 210 -4.10 -17.47 -3.94
N LEU A 211 -4.76 -17.25 -2.78
CA LEU A 211 -4.87 -18.25 -1.72
C LEU A 211 -6.03 -19.21 -1.92
N VAL A 212 -7.11 -18.74 -2.56
CA VAL A 212 -8.37 -19.48 -2.73
C VAL A 212 -8.35 -20.34 -3.98
N THR A 213 -7.86 -19.79 -5.09
CA THR A 213 -7.94 -20.45 -6.39
C THR A 213 -6.57 -20.60 -7.01
N ASP A 214 -6.29 -21.79 -7.55
CA ASP A 214 -5.06 -22.09 -8.27
C ASP A 214 -5.14 -21.66 -9.75
N ASN A 215 -6.34 -21.71 -10.36
CA ASN A 215 -6.59 -21.31 -11.73
C ASN A 215 -6.96 -19.81 -11.87
N ARG A 216 -6.15 -19.06 -12.63
CA ARG A 216 -6.40 -17.63 -12.97
C ARG A 216 -6.73 -16.74 -11.75
N PRO A 217 -5.86 -16.69 -10.72
CA PRO A 217 -6.11 -15.91 -9.50
C PRO A 217 -6.30 -14.41 -9.77
N PHE A 218 -5.67 -13.87 -10.82
CA PHE A 218 -5.86 -12.47 -11.23
C PHE A 218 -7.29 -12.18 -11.70
N SER A 219 -7.91 -13.10 -12.44
CA SER A 219 -9.28 -12.91 -12.93
C SER A 219 -10.28 -12.82 -11.79
N LEU A 220 -10.12 -13.65 -10.76
CA LEU A 220 -10.97 -13.63 -9.58
C LEU A 220 -10.77 -12.33 -8.78
N GLY A 221 -9.50 -11.96 -8.53
CA GLY A 221 -9.16 -10.71 -7.86
C GLY A 221 -9.70 -9.49 -8.59
N LYS A 222 -9.57 -9.45 -9.93
CA LYS A 222 -10.13 -8.40 -10.79
C LYS A 222 -11.65 -8.30 -10.68
N GLN A 223 -12.38 -9.41 -10.84
CA GLN A 223 -13.84 -9.39 -10.77
C GLN A 223 -14.34 -8.87 -9.40
N LEU A 224 -13.64 -9.23 -8.32
CA LEU A 224 -13.99 -8.76 -6.99
C LEU A 224 -13.69 -7.27 -6.81
N ALA A 225 -12.54 -6.81 -7.30
CA ALA A 225 -12.16 -5.42 -7.32
C ALA A 225 -13.19 -4.60 -8.12
N ASP A 226 -13.51 -5.00 -9.35
CA ASP A 226 -14.49 -4.33 -10.22
C ASP A 226 -15.85 -4.17 -9.52
N ARG A 227 -16.37 -5.24 -8.90
CA ARG A 227 -17.68 -5.25 -8.25
C ARG A 227 -17.76 -4.43 -6.97
N ARG A 228 -16.68 -4.34 -6.22
CA ARG A 228 -16.67 -3.72 -4.87
C ARG A 228 -15.71 -2.54 -4.73
N PHE A 229 -15.16 -2.04 -5.84
CA PHE A 229 -14.21 -0.92 -5.89
C PHE A 229 -14.70 0.26 -5.06
N TRP A 230 -15.91 0.74 -5.36
CA TRP A 230 -16.53 1.89 -4.68
C TRP A 230 -16.84 1.64 -3.20
N LYS A 231 -16.94 0.37 -2.76
CA LYS A 231 -17.17 0.03 -1.35
C LYS A 231 -15.87 0.02 -0.53
N ILE A 232 -14.76 -0.45 -1.11
CA ILE A 232 -13.47 -0.52 -0.41
C ILE A 232 -12.69 0.80 -0.46
N LEU A 233 -12.83 1.56 -1.56
CA LEU A 233 -12.12 2.81 -1.79
C LEU A 233 -12.21 3.81 -0.62
N PRO A 234 -13.41 4.20 -0.11
CA PRO A 234 -13.49 5.18 0.97
C PRO A 234 -12.86 4.68 2.28
N VAL A 235 -12.85 3.35 2.50
CA VAL A 235 -12.23 2.78 3.71
C VAL A 235 -10.71 2.77 3.60
N LEU A 236 -10.16 2.46 2.43
CA LEU A 236 -8.72 2.58 2.20
C LEU A 236 -8.24 4.04 2.29
N LEU A 237 -9.02 4.98 1.75
CA LEU A 237 -8.73 6.40 1.89
C LEU A 237 -8.74 6.83 3.36
N LEU A 238 -9.68 6.33 4.17
CA LEU A 238 -9.67 6.55 5.62
C LEU A 238 -8.41 5.98 6.29
N PHE A 239 -7.97 4.79 5.88
CA PHE A 239 -6.70 4.22 6.35
C PHE A 239 -5.52 5.12 5.96
N ASP A 240 -5.47 5.64 4.73
CA ASP A 240 -4.41 6.55 4.27
C ASP A 240 -4.39 7.86 5.07
N ILE A 241 -5.57 8.46 5.36
CA ILE A 241 -5.70 9.64 6.22
C ILE A 241 -5.20 9.34 7.64
N ILE A 242 -5.60 8.21 8.23
CA ILE A 242 -5.16 7.80 9.57
C ILE A 242 -3.65 7.58 9.59
N LEU A 243 -3.09 6.96 8.54
CA LEU A 243 -1.66 6.71 8.42
C LEU A 243 -0.89 8.04 8.36
N ALA A 244 -1.29 8.93 7.45
CA ALA A 244 -0.65 10.23 7.27
C ALA A 244 -0.76 11.10 8.53
N GLY A 245 -1.97 11.23 9.09
CA GLY A 245 -2.21 11.99 10.32
C GLY A 245 -1.48 11.40 11.53
N GLY A 246 -1.43 10.07 11.64
CA GLY A 246 -0.70 9.38 12.70
C GLY A 246 0.81 9.62 12.61
N PHE A 247 1.40 9.50 11.42
CA PHE A 247 2.83 9.79 11.24
C PHE A 247 3.16 11.28 11.45
N LEU A 248 2.29 12.20 11.02
CA LEU A 248 2.46 13.62 11.29
C LEU A 248 2.45 13.91 12.80
N ALA A 249 1.48 13.36 13.54
CA ALA A 249 1.43 13.52 14.99
C ALA A 249 2.68 12.96 15.69
N ILE A 250 3.16 11.79 15.24
CA ILE A 250 4.39 11.17 15.76
C ILE A 250 5.63 12.00 15.42
N PHE A 251 5.68 12.59 14.23
CA PHE A 251 6.79 13.43 13.79
C PHE A 251 6.96 14.68 14.67
N MET A 252 5.86 15.26 15.14
CA MET A 252 5.84 16.44 16.03
C MET A 252 6.36 16.15 17.44
N ILE A 253 6.61 14.89 17.80
CA ILE A 253 7.18 14.51 19.10
C ILE A 253 8.66 14.88 19.13
N GLY A 254 9.04 15.77 20.05
CA GLY A 254 10.42 16.25 20.18
C GLY A 254 11.44 15.19 20.62
N SER A 255 11.01 14.17 21.38
CA SER A 255 11.89 13.08 21.77
C SER A 255 12.04 12.03 20.66
N GLN A 256 13.27 11.87 20.17
CA GLN A 256 13.61 10.91 19.13
C GLN A 256 13.27 9.47 19.53
N LEU A 257 13.53 9.06 20.78
CA LEU A 257 13.25 7.71 21.25
C LEU A 257 11.75 7.43 21.31
N ILE A 258 10.95 8.39 21.81
CA ILE A 258 9.49 8.28 21.85
C ILE A 258 8.93 8.25 20.42
N ARG A 259 9.47 9.06 19.51
CA ARG A 259 9.07 9.07 18.10
C ARG A 259 9.26 7.70 17.43
N TYR A 260 10.42 7.06 17.63
CA TYR A 260 10.67 5.72 17.08
C TYR A 260 9.77 4.66 17.72
N ALA A 261 9.62 4.67 19.04
CA ALA A 261 8.77 3.72 19.75
C ALA A 261 7.29 3.87 19.36
N ALA A 262 6.78 5.10 19.33
CA ALA A 262 5.42 5.42 18.92
C ALA A 262 5.18 5.05 17.45
N GLY A 263 6.12 5.39 16.56
CA GLY A 263 6.06 5.02 15.13
C GLY A 263 6.02 3.51 14.92
N TRP A 264 6.86 2.77 15.64
CA TRP A 264 6.89 1.32 15.58
C TRP A 264 5.59 0.70 16.10
N LEU A 265 5.09 1.13 17.26
CA LEU A 265 3.83 0.64 17.83
C LEU A 265 2.63 0.97 16.94
N PHE A 266 2.53 2.22 16.50
CA PHE A 266 1.46 2.70 15.63
C PHE A 266 1.46 1.94 14.30
N GLY A 267 2.61 1.86 13.62
CA GLY A 267 2.74 1.13 12.36
C GLY A 267 2.37 -0.34 12.53
N THR A 268 2.82 -0.98 13.63
CA THR A 268 2.53 -2.40 13.88
C THR A 268 1.04 -2.64 14.03
N ALA A 269 0.37 -1.85 14.86
CA ALA A 269 -1.06 -1.93 15.05
C ALA A 269 -1.83 -1.62 13.76
N PHE A 270 -1.43 -0.57 13.06
CA PHE A 270 -2.06 -0.09 11.82
C PHE A 270 -2.00 -1.14 10.71
N PHE A 271 -0.80 -1.63 10.36
CA PHE A 271 -0.66 -2.60 9.27
C PHE A 271 -1.28 -3.95 9.62
N THR A 272 -1.29 -4.35 10.90
CA THR A 272 -2.02 -5.55 11.34
C THR A 272 -3.52 -5.39 11.12
N ALA A 273 -4.09 -4.25 11.55
CA ALA A 273 -5.50 -3.95 11.38
C ALA A 273 -5.90 -3.84 9.90
N LEU A 274 -5.09 -3.18 9.08
CA LEU A 274 -5.30 -3.07 7.63
C LEU A 274 -5.33 -4.45 6.97
N ALA A 275 -4.36 -5.31 7.28
CA ALA A 275 -4.31 -6.64 6.67
C ALA A 275 -5.49 -7.53 7.11
N LEU A 276 -5.89 -7.47 8.38
CA LEU A 276 -7.09 -8.18 8.86
C LEU A 276 -8.37 -7.63 8.21
N TYR A 277 -8.46 -6.32 8.02
CA TYR A 277 -9.56 -5.69 7.31
C TYR A 277 -9.65 -6.18 5.87
N LEU A 278 -8.53 -6.17 5.14
CA LEU A 278 -8.48 -6.64 3.75
C LEU A 278 -8.90 -8.10 3.62
N VAL A 279 -8.41 -8.98 4.51
CA VAL A 279 -8.79 -10.40 4.51
C VAL A 279 -10.28 -10.57 4.83
N LYS A 280 -10.80 -9.85 5.84
CA LYS A 280 -12.23 -9.91 6.19
C LYS A 280 -13.10 -9.42 5.03
N PHE A 281 -12.78 -8.26 4.46
CA PHE A 281 -13.47 -7.69 3.32
C PHE A 281 -13.52 -8.66 2.14
N PHE A 282 -12.38 -9.29 1.83
CA PHE A 282 -12.31 -10.29 0.76
C PHE A 282 -13.21 -11.49 1.03
N LYS A 283 -13.21 -12.05 2.25
CA LYS A 283 -14.08 -13.17 2.63
C LYS A 283 -15.56 -12.81 2.58
N ASP A 284 -15.92 -11.64 3.09
CA ASP A 284 -17.28 -11.09 3.05
C ASP A 284 -17.73 -10.74 1.62
N SER A 285 -16.85 -10.90 0.63
CA SER A 285 -17.15 -10.70 -0.78
C SER A 285 -17.53 -11.95 -1.55
N PHE A 286 -17.38 -13.13 -0.95
CA PHE A 286 -17.88 -14.41 -1.46
C PHE A 286 -19.22 -14.83 -0.85
N ASN A 287 -19.61 -14.19 0.26
CA ASN A 287 -20.91 -14.34 0.91
C ASN A 287 -21.87 -13.24 0.44
#